data_AF-A0A7R9HEU6-F1
#
_entry.id   AF-A0A7R9HEU6-F1
#
_cell.length_a   1.000
_cell.length_b   1.000
_cell.length_c   1.000
_cell.angle_alpha   90.00
_cell.angle_beta   90.00
_cell.angle_gamma   90.00
#
_symmetry.space_group_name_H-M   'P 1'
#
loop_
_entity.id
_entity.type
_entity.pdbx_description
1 polymer ?
#
loop_
_entity_poly.entity_id
_entity_poly.type
_entity_poly.pdbx_seq_one_letter_code
_entity_poly.pdbx_strand_id
1 'polypeptide(L)'
;SECVTEKSKFRPLKWGLVPFKRGNKCPSKGIMEGVPLTQEGICQVYQLIEFLSREHNISQEGIFRRSGSSSRQQELKTLLNQGATVDLNSGNFSVHDCASVLKGFLAELPECLLTDAHYPAYCQVAG
;
A
#
# COMPACT_ATOMS: atom_id res chain seq x y z
N SER A 1 -55.15 -16.12 -28.89
CA SER A 1 -54.07 -16.22 -29.89
C SER A 1 -53.43 -14.85 -30.01
N GLU A 2 -52.56 -14.47 -29.07
CA GLU A 2 -51.11 -14.75 -29.09
C GLU A 2 -50.42 -14.19 -30.34
N CYS A 3 -49.57 -13.19 -30.13
CA CYS A 3 -48.23 -13.11 -30.71
C CYS A 3 -47.42 -12.09 -29.90
N VAL A 4 -46.68 -12.62 -28.92
CA VAL A 4 -45.63 -11.91 -28.19
C VAL A 4 -44.47 -11.68 -29.17
N THR A 5 -44.00 -10.44 -29.29
CA THR A 5 -42.70 -10.14 -29.93
C THR A 5 -41.78 -9.55 -28.88
N GLU A 6 -40.95 -10.41 -28.30
CA GLU A 6 -39.88 -10.06 -27.38
C GLU A 6 -38.70 -9.48 -28.18
N LYS A 7 -38.40 -8.19 -27.99
CA LYS A 7 -37.15 -7.57 -28.46
C LYS A 7 -36.19 -7.49 -27.28
N SER A 8 -35.20 -8.38 -27.30
CA SER A 8 -34.12 -8.48 -26.33
C SER A 8 -33.32 -7.16 -26.30
N LYS A 9 -33.44 -6.41 -25.20
CA LYS A 9 -32.62 -5.23 -24.92
C LYS A 9 -31.22 -5.68 -24.48
N PHE A 10 -30.25 -5.60 -25.38
CA PHE A 10 -28.84 -5.56 -25.02
C PHE A 10 -28.61 -4.40 -24.04
N ARG A 11 -28.24 -4.72 -22.79
CA ARG A 11 -27.78 -3.72 -21.83
C ARG A 11 -26.24 -3.71 -21.88
N PRO A 12 -25.59 -2.58 -22.20
CA PRO A 12 -24.16 -2.50 -22.04
C PRO A 12 -23.84 -2.60 -20.54
N LEU A 13 -22.92 -3.50 -20.18
CA LEU A 13 -22.37 -3.60 -18.84
C LEU A 13 -21.62 -2.28 -18.55
N LYS A 14 -22.26 -1.42 -17.76
CA LYS A 14 -21.61 -0.24 -17.19
C LYS A 14 -20.49 -0.74 -16.28
N TRP A 15 -19.24 -0.52 -16.69
CA TRP A 15 -18.14 -0.52 -15.73
C TRP A 15 -18.36 0.69 -14.84
N GLY A 16 -19.09 0.47 -13.75
CA GLY A 16 -19.25 1.47 -12.70
C GLY A 16 -17.88 1.73 -12.11
N LEU A 17 -17.27 2.84 -12.52
CA LEU A 17 -16.25 3.52 -11.75
C LEU A 17 -16.87 3.83 -10.39
N VAL A 18 -16.76 2.91 -9.44
CA VAL A 18 -17.00 3.24 -8.04
C VAL A 18 -15.90 4.23 -7.68
N PRO A 19 -16.21 5.49 -7.37
CA PRO A 19 -15.23 6.34 -6.73
C PRO A 19 -14.94 5.62 -5.42
N PHE A 20 -13.72 5.13 -5.25
CA PHE A 20 -13.25 4.63 -3.97
C PHE A 20 -13.38 5.82 -3.01
N LYS A 21 -14.49 5.87 -2.27
CA LYS A 21 -14.70 6.89 -1.24
C LYS A 21 -13.64 6.58 -0.19
N ARG A 22 -12.52 7.30 -0.25
CA ARG A 22 -11.55 7.38 0.83
C ARG A 22 -12.34 7.78 2.07
N GLY A 23 -12.57 6.81 2.95
CA GLY A 23 -13.25 6.99 4.23
C GLY A 23 -12.55 8.07 5.03
N ASN A 24 -13.33 8.72 5.89
CA ASN A 24 -12.93 9.85 6.73
C ASN A 24 -11.50 9.75 7.26
N LYS A 25 -10.75 10.84 7.07
CA LYS A 25 -9.44 11.06 7.68
C LYS A 25 -9.61 11.00 9.21
N CYS A 26 -8.92 10.07 9.87
CA CYS A 26 -8.69 10.16 11.31
C CYS A 26 -7.81 11.39 11.58
N PRO A 27 -8.12 12.23 12.60
CA PRO A 27 -7.42 13.48 12.85
C PRO A 27 -6.13 13.26 13.67
N SER A 28 -5.29 12.32 13.24
CA SER A 28 -3.96 12.11 13.79
C SER A 28 -3.02 11.78 12.66
N LYS A 29 -2.50 12.82 11.99
CA LYS A 29 -1.43 12.68 10.99
C LYS A 29 -0.19 12.14 11.71
N GLY A 30 -0.09 10.82 11.78
CA GLY A 30 1.06 10.13 12.33
C GLY A 30 2.20 10.11 11.33
N ILE A 31 3.39 9.71 11.80
CA ILE A 31 4.64 9.63 11.04
C ILE A 31 4.50 8.83 9.72
N MET A 32 3.55 7.90 9.65
CA MET A 32 3.25 7.04 8.49
C MET A 32 2.20 7.60 7.53
N GLU A 33 1.67 8.81 7.74
CA GLU A 33 0.52 9.36 6.98
C GLU A 33 0.85 10.63 6.19
N GLY A 34 1.80 10.51 5.26
CA GLY A 34 2.09 11.55 4.26
C GLY A 34 2.72 12.83 4.81
N VAL A 35 3.43 12.71 5.92
CA VAL A 35 4.46 13.68 6.30
C VAL A 35 5.70 13.50 5.41
N PRO A 36 6.50 14.55 5.23
CA PRO A 36 7.82 14.42 4.61
C PRO A 36 8.63 13.33 5.30
N LEU A 37 9.58 12.72 4.59
CA LEU A 37 10.49 11.73 5.16
C LEU A 37 11.28 12.32 6.33
N THR A 38 10.77 12.16 7.55
CA THR A 38 11.47 12.54 8.78
C THR A 38 12.40 11.41 9.21
N GLN A 39 13.42 11.74 10.01
CA GLN A 39 14.33 10.74 10.58
C GLN A 39 13.57 9.65 11.35
N GLU A 40 12.53 10.03 12.09
CA GLU A 40 11.67 9.09 12.82
C GLU A 40 10.95 8.13 11.88
N GLY A 41 10.36 8.66 10.79
CA GLY A 41 9.72 7.83 9.77
C GLY A 41 10.67 6.85 9.11
N ILE A 42 11.90 7.30 8.82
CA ILE A 42 12.95 6.43 8.29
C ILE A 42 13.26 5.29 9.27
N CYS A 43 13.42 5.57 10.56
CA CYS A 43 13.67 4.54 11.58
C CYS A 43 12.53 3.50 11.65
N GLN A 44 11.27 3.95 11.55
CA GLN A 44 10.12 3.02 11.58
C GLN A 44 10.04 2.16 10.32
N VAL A 45 10.30 2.76 9.17
CA VAL A 45 10.28 2.07 7.87
C VAL A 45 11.46 1.10 7.74
N TYR A 46 12.61 1.43 8.32
CA TYR A 46 13.79 0.58 8.28
C TYR A 46 13.56 -0.78 8.96
N GLN A 47 12.77 -0.81 10.05
CA GLN A 47 12.37 -2.07 10.70
C GLN A 47 11.61 -3.00 9.74
N LEU A 48 10.70 -2.43 8.92
CA LEU A 48 9.98 -3.19 7.89
C LEU A 48 10.93 -3.69 6.81
N ILE A 49 11.84 -2.84 6.34
CA ILE A 49 12.83 -3.18 5.31
C ILE A 49 13.73 -4.33 5.80
N GLU A 50 14.27 -4.22 7.01
CA GLU A 50 15.14 -5.23 7.59
C GLU A 50 14.43 -6.57 7.71
N PHE A 51 13.18 -6.58 8.22
CA PHE A 51 12.38 -7.79 8.31
C PHE A 51 12.11 -8.42 6.94
N LEU A 52 11.71 -7.61 5.95
CA LEU A 52 11.39 -8.09 4.60
C LEU A 52 12.63 -8.56 3.82
N SER A 53 13.81 -8.03 4.13
CA SER A 53 15.07 -8.36 3.44
C SER A 53 15.65 -9.72 3.87
N ARG A 54 15.09 -10.37 4.88
CA ARG A 54 15.54 -11.70 5.34
C ARG A 54 15.21 -12.75 4.29
N GLU A 55 16.11 -13.72 4.07
CA GLU A 55 15.99 -14.72 2.99
C GLU A 55 14.65 -15.48 2.99
N HIS A 56 14.16 -15.88 4.16
CA HIS A 56 12.88 -16.59 4.28
C HIS A 56 11.65 -15.71 3.97
N ASN A 57 11.76 -14.40 4.19
CA ASN A 57 10.68 -13.43 3.99
C ASN A 57 10.64 -12.95 2.54
N ILE A 58 11.79 -12.63 1.94
CA ILE A 58 11.88 -12.23 0.53
C ILE A 58 11.50 -13.37 -0.42
N SER A 59 11.72 -14.62 -0.01
CA SER A 59 11.35 -15.82 -0.78
C SER A 59 9.86 -16.17 -0.69
N GLN A 60 9.05 -15.44 0.08
CA GLN A 60 7.61 -15.70 0.19
C GLN A 60 6.88 -15.40 -1.13
N GLU A 61 5.99 -16.31 -1.54
CA GLU A 61 5.30 -16.20 -2.81
C GLU A 61 4.42 -14.96 -2.90
N GLY A 62 4.66 -14.13 -3.92
CA GLY A 62 3.86 -12.94 -4.17
C GLY A 62 4.10 -11.84 -3.14
N ILE A 63 5.27 -11.79 -2.51
CA ILE A 63 5.70 -10.63 -1.74
C ILE A 63 5.56 -9.33 -2.56
N PHE A 64 5.09 -8.25 -1.95
CA PHE A 64 4.68 -6.99 -2.60
C PHE A 64 3.54 -7.07 -3.64
N ARG A 65 3.20 -8.24 -4.19
CA ARG A 65 2.04 -8.44 -5.10
C ARG A 65 0.75 -8.72 -4.34
N ARG A 66 0.79 -9.67 -3.40
CA ARG A 66 -0.34 -10.07 -2.55
C ARG A 66 -0.45 -9.12 -1.37
N SER A 67 -1.68 -8.78 -1.00
CA SER A 67 -1.97 -8.01 0.20
C SER A 67 -2.28 -8.94 1.37
N GLY A 68 -1.81 -8.57 2.57
CA GLY A 68 -2.19 -9.24 3.80
C GLY A 68 -3.59 -8.83 4.31
N SER A 69 -3.84 -9.02 5.60
CA SER A 69 -5.07 -8.61 6.28
C SER A 69 -5.10 -7.11 6.51
N SER A 70 -6.15 -6.42 6.05
CA SER A 70 -6.31 -4.97 6.23
C SER A 70 -6.34 -4.57 7.71
N SER A 71 -6.91 -5.39 8.59
CA SER A 71 -6.96 -5.09 10.03
C SER A 71 -5.57 -5.10 10.66
N ARG A 72 -4.74 -6.10 10.33
CA ARG A 72 -3.35 -6.19 10.83
C ARG A 72 -2.45 -5.10 10.23
N GLN A 73 -2.68 -4.73 8.98
CA GLN A 73 -1.98 -3.60 8.37
C GLN A 73 -2.29 -2.30 9.10
N GLN A 74 -3.56 -2.05 9.45
CA GLN A 74 -3.95 -0.85 10.18
C GLN A 74 -3.37 -0.83 11.60
N GLU A 75 -3.37 -1.97 12.29
CA GLU A 75 -2.75 -2.13 13.61
C GLU A 75 -1.24 -1.86 13.54
N LEU A 76 -0.53 -2.49 12.60
CA LEU A 76 0.90 -2.28 12.38
C LEU A 76 1.22 -0.82 12.07
N LYS A 77 0.45 -0.18 11.17
CA LYS A 77 0.59 1.24 10.86
C LYS A 77 0.39 2.12 12.10
N THR A 78 -0.57 1.77 12.96
CA THR A 78 -0.84 2.50 14.21
C THR A 78 0.32 2.39 15.20
N LEU A 79 0.90 1.20 15.38
CA LEU A 79 2.06 0.99 16.25
C LEU A 79 3.27 1.80 15.76
N LEU A 80 3.54 1.75 14.45
CA LEU A 80 4.66 2.48 13.87
C LEU A 80 4.44 4.00 13.91
N ASN A 81 3.20 4.47 13.80
CA ASN A 81 2.82 5.88 14.00
C ASN A 81 3.11 6.38 15.42
N GLN A 82 3.08 5.50 16.42
CA GLN A 82 3.41 5.82 17.81
C GLN A 82 4.93 5.78 18.06
N GLY A 83 5.73 5.44 17.05
CA GLY A 83 7.17 5.26 17.18
C GLY A 83 7.56 3.96 17.89
N ALA A 84 6.62 3.02 18.06
CA ALA A 84 6.87 1.77 18.78
C ALA A 84 7.83 0.85 18.00
N THR A 85 8.77 0.24 18.71
CA THR A 85 9.57 -0.86 18.16
C THR A 85 8.70 -2.11 18.10
N VAL A 86 8.40 -2.59 16.90
CA VAL A 86 7.49 -3.73 16.70
C VAL A 86 8.31 -5.00 16.52
N ASP A 87 8.04 -6.02 17.35
CA ASP A 87 8.63 -7.35 17.12
C ASP A 87 7.90 -8.08 15.99
N LEU A 88 8.41 -7.93 14.77
CA LEU A 88 7.89 -8.57 13.57
C LEU A 88 8.14 -10.08 13.54
N ASN A 89 8.94 -10.64 14.45
CA ASN A 89 9.24 -12.08 14.53
C ASN A 89 8.27 -12.86 15.40
N SER A 90 7.44 -12.16 16.17
CA SER A 90 6.40 -12.74 17.02
C SER A 90 5.35 -13.56 16.27
N GLY A 91 5.24 -13.38 14.94
CA GLY A 91 4.24 -14.02 14.09
C GLY A 91 2.88 -13.29 14.08
N ASN A 92 2.75 -12.19 14.81
CA ASN A 92 1.53 -11.39 14.86
C ASN A 92 1.21 -10.78 13.48
N PHE A 93 2.23 -10.37 12.74
CA PHE A 93 2.12 -9.79 11.40
C PHE A 93 2.71 -10.74 10.36
N SER A 94 2.00 -10.93 9.24
CA SER A 94 2.56 -11.68 8.11
C SER A 94 3.49 -10.81 7.27
N VAL A 95 4.33 -11.47 6.48
CA VAL A 95 5.22 -10.83 5.52
C VAL A 95 4.45 -9.95 4.52
N HIS A 96 3.24 -10.38 4.11
CA HIS A 96 2.36 -9.61 3.24
C HIS A 96 1.76 -8.37 3.91
N ASP A 97 1.52 -8.40 5.23
CA ASP A 97 1.07 -7.22 5.97
C ASP A 97 2.18 -6.17 5.99
N CYS A 98 3.40 -6.57 6.35
CA CYS A 98 4.58 -5.70 6.41
C CYS A 98 4.87 -5.08 5.04
N ALA A 99 4.83 -5.87 3.96
CA ALA A 99 5.03 -5.39 2.60
C ALA A 99 3.94 -4.39 2.18
N SER A 100 2.68 -4.63 2.54
CA SER A 100 1.59 -3.68 2.24
C SER A 100 1.73 -2.37 3.01
N VAL A 101 2.10 -2.42 4.30
CA VAL A 101 2.34 -1.20 5.10
C VAL A 101 3.51 -0.40 4.55
N LEU A 102 4.62 -1.07 4.19
CA LEU A 102 5.77 -0.43 3.56
C LEU A 102 5.37 0.26 2.25
N LYS A 103 4.65 -0.42 1.36
CA LYS A 103 4.14 0.18 0.12
C LYS A 103 3.24 1.39 0.39
N GLY A 104 2.34 1.27 1.37
CA GLY A 104 1.41 2.32 1.76
C GLY A 104 2.16 3.57 2.22
N PHE A 105 3.17 3.40 3.07
CA PHE A 105 4.02 4.51 3.51
C PHE A 105 4.65 5.26 2.33
N LEU A 106 5.31 4.53 1.42
CA LEU A 106 6.00 5.14 0.27
C LEU A 106 5.02 5.82 -0.70
N ALA A 107 3.82 5.27 -0.85
CA ALA A 107 2.76 5.81 -1.72
C ALA A 107 2.05 7.04 -1.12
N GLU A 108 2.09 7.20 0.20
CA GLU A 108 1.46 8.33 0.89
C GLU A 108 2.41 9.53 1.04
N LEU A 109 3.68 9.40 0.70
CA LEU A 109 4.66 10.48 0.77
C LEU A 109 4.20 11.72 -0.04
N PRO A 110 4.45 12.94 0.48
CA PRO A 110 4.02 14.17 -0.20
C PRO A 110 4.76 14.40 -1.53
N GLU A 111 5.95 13.83 -1.68
CA GLU A 111 6.76 13.83 -2.89
C GLU A 111 7.13 12.38 -3.25
N CYS A 112 7.10 12.05 -4.54
CA CYS A 112 7.56 10.76 -5.03
C CYS A 112 9.06 10.59 -4.68
N LEU A 113 9.44 9.41 -4.18
CA LEU A 113 10.84 9.11 -3.83
C LEU A 113 11.82 9.30 -5.00
N LEU A 114 11.35 9.04 -6.22
CA LEU A 114 12.04 9.45 -7.44
C LEU A 114 11.84 10.95 -7.60
N THR A 115 12.74 11.73 -7.00
CA THR A 115 12.81 13.18 -7.18
C THR A 115 12.98 13.50 -8.67
N ASP A 116 12.12 14.37 -9.21
CA ASP A 116 12.08 14.80 -10.61
C ASP A 116 13.43 15.33 -11.14
N ALA A 117 14.39 15.65 -10.25
CA ALA A 117 15.73 16.09 -10.58
C ALA A 117 16.52 15.12 -11.49
N HIS A 118 16.18 13.83 -11.50
CA HIS A 118 16.89 12.81 -12.29
C HIS A 118 16.03 12.16 -13.39
N TYR A 119 14.78 12.58 -13.55
CA TYR A 119 13.90 12.07 -14.61
C TYR A 119 14.53 12.18 -16.02
N PRO A 120 15.23 13.27 -16.38
CA PRO A 120 15.91 13.38 -17.68
C PRO A 120 17.02 12.33 -17.87
N ALA A 121 17.75 11.98 -16.80
CA ALA A 121 18.81 10.98 -16.86
C ALA A 121 18.25 9.56 -16.98
N TYR A 122 17.13 9.26 -16.34
CA TYR A 122 16.45 7.97 -16.46
C TYR A 122 15.93 7.72 -17.89
N CYS A 123 15.35 8.73 -18.54
CA CYS A 123 14.87 8.62 -19.92
C CYS A 123 15.99 8.37 -20.95
N GLN A 124 17.24 8.75 -20.67
CA GLN A 124 18.38 8.52 -21.58
C GLN A 124 18.93 7.10 -21.52
N VAL A 125 18.70 6.36 -20.42
CA VAL A 125 19.25 5.01 -20.20
C VAL A 125 18.27 3.91 -20.60
N ALA A 126 16.98 4.21 -20.68
CA ALA A 126 15.92 3.25 -21.04
C ALA A 126 15.69 3.10 -22.57
N GLY A 127 16.68 3.47 -23.40
CA GLY A 127 16.66 3.37 -24.86
C GLY A 127 17.34 2.12 -25.39
#